data_AF-A0A963EMK0-F1
#
_entry.id   AF-A0A963EMK0-F1
#
_cell.length_a   1.000
_cell.length_b   1.000
_cell.length_c   1.000
_cell.angle_alpha   90.00
_cell.angle_beta   90.00
_cell.angle_gamma   90.00
#
_symmetry.space_group_name_H-M   'P 1'
#
loop_
_entity.id
_entity.type
_entity.pdbx_description
1 polymer ?
#
loop_
_entity_poly.entity_id
_entity_poly.type
_entity_poly.pdbx_seq_one_letter_code
_entity_poly.pdbx_strand_id
1 'polypeptide(L)' 'WGSQIRSYVLDDSRIKDLRTGVETSNTQSVLDGNIDQFIEASLKSGL' A
#
# COMPACT_ATOMS: atom_id res chain seq x y z
N TRP A 1 -6.65 12.83 8.47
CA TRP A 1 -6.04 13.55 7.33
C TRP A 1 -4.76 14.21 7.82
N GLY A 2 -3.74 14.37 6.97
CA GLY A 2 -2.43 14.88 7.40
C GLY A 2 -1.46 13.82 7.97
N SER A 3 -1.84 12.54 7.96
CA SER A 3 -0.98 11.40 8.32
C SER A 3 -0.55 10.64 7.07
N GLN A 4 0.70 10.19 7.03
CA GLN A 4 1.19 9.30 5.97
C GLN A 4 0.38 7.99 5.96
N ILE A 5 -0.15 7.61 4.80
CA ILE A 5 -0.98 6.39 4.68
C ILE A 5 -0.20 5.18 4.15
N ARG A 6 0.89 5.42 3.42
CA ARG A 6 1.66 4.37 2.75
C ARG A 6 3.12 4.77 2.62
N SER A 7 4.00 3.79 2.80
CA SER A 7 5.43 3.92 2.61
C SER A 7 5.85 3.18 1.33
N TYR A 8 6.62 3.87 0.48
CA TYR A 8 7.18 3.35 -0.77
C TYR A 8 8.69 3.38 -0.65
N VAL A 9 9.30 2.23 -0.33
CA VAL A 9 10.74 2.06 -0.20
C VAL A 9 11.22 1.25 -1.40
N LEU A 10 11.51 1.96 -2.51
CA LEU A 10 11.81 1.32 -3.79
C LEU A 10 13.17 0.62 -3.83
N ASP A 11 14.15 1.11 -3.06
CA ASP A 11 15.48 0.50 -2.93
C ASP A 11 15.42 -0.90 -2.31
N ASP A 12 14.45 -1.12 -1.42
CA ASP A 12 14.15 -2.43 -0.80
C ASP A 12 12.97 -3.14 -1.50
N SER A 13 12.58 -2.64 -2.69
CA SER A 13 11.42 -3.09 -3.46
C SER A 13 10.20 -3.37 -2.58
N ARG A 14 9.86 -2.46 -1.65
CA ARG A 14 8.77 -2.67 -0.68
C ARG A 14 7.79 -1.51 -0.67
N ILE A 15 6.51 -1.84 -0.73
CA ILE A 15 5.41 -0.89 -0.51
C ILE A 15 4.54 -1.42 0.62
N LYS A 16 4.26 -0.57 1.61
CA LYS A 16 3.48 -0.93 2.80
C LYS A 16 2.44 0.11 3.14
N ASP A 17 1.17 -0.29 3.21
CA ASP A 17 0.09 0.55 3.72
C ASP A 17 0.13 0.54 5.24
N LEU A 18 0.30 1.72 5.83
CA LEU A 18 0.48 1.89 7.28
C LEU A 18 -0.83 1.79 8.04
N ARG A 19 -1.98 1.94 7.35
CA ARG A 19 -3.30 1.87 7.98
C ARG A 19 -3.77 0.44 8.11
N THR A 20 -3.52 -0.37 7.08
CA THR A 20 -4.00 -1.77 6.99
C THR A 20 -2.90 -2.80 7.25
N GLY A 21 -1.64 -2.39 7.23
CA GLY A 21 -0.48 -3.27 7.40
C GLY A 21 -0.13 -4.10 6.15
N VAL A 22 -0.94 -4.03 5.09
CA VAL A 22 -0.71 -4.76 3.84
C VAL A 22 0.60 -4.30 3.20
N GLU A 23 1.43 -5.25 2.82
CA GLU A 23 2.69 -4.99 2.14
C GLU A 23 2.86 -5.85 0.90
N THR A 24 3.62 -5.34 -0.05
CA THR A 24 3.97 -6.05 -1.28
C THR A 24 5.39 -5.73 -1.70
N SER A 25 6.06 -6.74 -2.24
CA SER A 25 7.40 -6.61 -2.81
C SER A 25 7.39 -6.36 -4.32
N ASN A 26 6.22 -6.48 -4.97
CA ASN A 26 6.09 -6.21 -6.40
C ASN A 26 5.77 -4.73 -6.62
N THR A 27 6.79 -3.88 -6.49
CA THR A 27 6.64 -2.44 -6.56
C THR A 27 6.19 -1.97 -7.93
N GLN A 28 6.71 -2.57 -9.01
CA GLN A 28 6.38 -2.20 -10.37
C GLN A 28 4.88 -2.34 -10.65
N SER A 29 4.28 -3.48 -10.27
CA SER A 29 2.83 -3.71 -10.44
C SER A 29 1.98 -2.64 -9.73
N VAL A 30 2.39 -2.20 -8.54
CA VAL A 30 1.70 -1.13 -7.81
C VAL A 30 1.85 0.21 -8.50
N LEU A 31 3.04 0.51 -9.03
CA LEU A 31 3.29 1.73 -9.80
C LEU A 31 2.53 1.72 -11.14
N ASP A 32 2.28 0.54 -11.70
CA ASP A 32 1.47 0.33 -12.91
C ASP A 32 -0.05 0.38 -12.63
N GLY A 33 -0.45 0.63 -11.38
CA GLY A 33 -1.85 0.87 -11.00
C GLY A 33 -2.54 -0.28 -10.27
N ASN A 34 -1.85 -1.38 -9.96
CA ASN A 34 -2.40 -2.50 -9.20
C ASN A 34 -2.48 -2.18 -7.68
N ILE A 35 -3.39 -1.28 -7.32
CA ILE A 35 -3.59 -0.79 -5.95
C ILE A 35 -4.82 -1.41 -5.26
N ASP A 36 -5.56 -2.27 -5.95
CA ASP A 36 -6.81 -2.87 -5.47
C ASP A 36 -6.64 -3.58 -4.13
N GLN A 37 -5.53 -4.31 -3.96
CA GLN A 37 -5.19 -4.98 -2.70
C GLN A 37 -5.20 -4.03 -1.48
N PHE A 38 -4.81 -2.77 -1.67
CA PHE A 38 -4.79 -1.79 -0.58
C PHE A 38 -6.14 -1.12 -0.38
N ILE A 39 -6.89 -0.92 -1.46
CA ILE A 39 -8.25 -0.34 -1.41
C ILE A 39 -9.18 -1.31 -0.71
N GLU A 40 -9.20 -2.58 -1.14
CA GLU A 40 -10.02 -3.61 -0.50
C GLU A 40 -9.68 -3.79 0.98
N ALA A 41 -8.38 -3.77 1.33
CA ALA A 41 -7.96 -3.86 2.72
C ALA A 41 -8.43 -2.65 3.54
N SER A 42 -8.40 -1.44 2.97
CA SER A 42 -8.91 -0.23 3.63
C SER A 42 -10.41 -0.35 3.91
N LEU A 43 -11.18 -0.79 2.90
CA LEU A 43 -12.63 -0.98 3.01
C LEU A 43 -12.98 -2.06 4.04
N LYS A 44 -12.28 -3.21 4.04
CA LYS A 44 -12.46 -4.28 5.03
C LYS A 44 -12.13 -3.82 6.46
N SER A 45 -11.21 -2.88 6.61
CA SER A 45 -10.84 -2.28 7.89
C SER A 45 -11.79 -1.18 8.38
N GLY A 46 -12.81 -0.81 7.58
CA GLY A 46 -13.77 0.25 7.93
C GLY A 46 -13.17 1.66 7.90
N LEU A 47 -12.13 1.87 7.09
CA LEU A 47 -11.39 3.13 6.92
C LEU A 47 -11.86 3.95 5.72
#